data_AF-A0A0L7L1Q6-F1
#
_entry.id   AF-A0A0L7L1Q6-F1
#
_cell.length_a   1.000
_cell.length_b   1.000
_cell.length_c   1.000
_cell.angle_alpha   90.00
_cell.angle_beta   90.00
_cell.angle_gamma   90.00
#
_symmetry.space_group_name_H-M   'P 1'
#
loop_
_entity.id
_entity.type
_entity.pdbx_description
1 polymer ?
#
loop_
_entity_poly.entity_id
_entity_poly.type
_entity_poly.pdbx_seq_one_letter_code
_entity_poly.pdbx_strand_id
1 'polypeptide(L)'
;MELEEYLEDANDPNYDSEAITNGDVEFKQVIVEAEPDEIVHGDTSAANEDFMEFLTPKRSHLHSSAYLRICIYLSMSPAFERLLEKLPDLVLDTPDAATLLSNFIARCVADDCLPPKLSIHRAETLLSMKQGLVRLDNIWGVGGGIRPVKSLIRQIQLLLKEYLTSGELAEAMRCVRDLEVPHFHHELVYETVLLALETVNSSVEEQLCTFLTELRRCVIVTPDQMDRDMSDIVLDVPLAYIMLDRFMERCQHKFRLGDAVLKRMPT
;
A
#
# COMPACT_ATOMS: atom_id res chain seq x y z
N MET A 1 11.73 -17.33 -30.11
CA MET A 1 10.88 -18.07 -29.16
C MET A 1 9.81 -17.08 -28.78
N GLU A 2 8.71 -17.09 -29.54
CA GLU A 2 7.55 -16.24 -29.28
C GLU A 2 6.95 -16.69 -27.96
N LEU A 3 6.90 -15.78 -26.98
CA LEU A 3 6.09 -15.96 -25.80
C LEU A 3 4.67 -15.57 -26.22
N GLU A 4 3.79 -16.56 -26.37
CA GLU A 4 2.36 -16.33 -26.54
C GLU A 4 1.85 -15.49 -25.37
N GLU A 5 1.23 -14.36 -25.69
CA GLU A 5 0.57 -13.48 -24.73
C GLU A 5 -0.57 -14.27 -24.05
N TYR A 6 -0.52 -14.38 -22.73
CA TYR A 6 -1.67 -14.82 -21.95
C TYR A 6 -2.75 -13.74 -22.05
N LEU A 7 -3.72 -13.94 -22.95
CA LEU A 7 -4.97 -13.20 -22.95
C LEU A 7 -5.67 -13.46 -21.60
N GLU A 8 -5.94 -12.41 -20.84
CA GLU A 8 -6.66 -12.51 -19.57
C GLU A 8 -8.05 -13.12 -19.83
N ASP A 9 -8.34 -14.24 -19.15
CA ASP A 9 -9.58 -14.99 -19.31
C ASP A 9 -10.73 -14.23 -18.63
N ALA A 10 -11.63 -13.68 -19.44
CA ALA A 10 -12.82 -12.97 -18.95
C ALA A 10 -13.80 -13.86 -18.16
N ASN A 11 -13.57 -15.18 -18.11
CA ASN A 11 -14.29 -16.11 -17.24
C ASN A 11 -13.53 -16.44 -15.95
N ASP A 12 -12.39 -15.81 -15.66
CA ASP A 12 -11.71 -15.94 -14.37
C ASP A 12 -12.67 -15.45 -13.25
N PRO A 13 -12.99 -16.29 -12.24
CA PRO A 13 -13.86 -15.89 -11.14
C PRO A 13 -13.30 -14.74 -10.27
N ASN A 14 -12.05 -14.34 -10.49
CA ASN A 14 -11.38 -13.19 -9.88
C ASN A 14 -11.22 -11.99 -10.86
N TYR A 15 -11.83 -12.06 -12.05
CA TYR A 15 -11.91 -10.97 -13.01
C TYR A 15 -12.85 -9.87 -12.52
N ASP A 16 -12.27 -8.80 -11.97
CA ASP A 16 -13.02 -7.63 -11.49
C ASP A 16 -13.36 -6.68 -12.65
N SER A 17 -14.49 -6.95 -13.30
CA SER A 17 -15.06 -6.08 -14.35
C SER A 17 -15.70 -4.79 -13.81
N GLU A 18 -15.84 -4.66 -12.49
CA GLU A 18 -16.52 -3.55 -11.82
C GLU A 18 -15.57 -2.40 -11.43
N ALA A 19 -14.26 -2.66 -11.32
CA ALA A 19 -13.26 -1.64 -11.04
C ALA A 19 -13.23 -0.48 -12.05
N ILE A 20 -13.71 -0.72 -13.28
CA ILE A 20 -13.74 0.27 -14.37
C ILE A 20 -15.11 0.97 -14.46
N THR A 21 -16.19 0.37 -13.92
CA THR A 21 -17.57 0.77 -14.22
C THR A 21 -18.36 1.33 -13.03
N ASN A 22 -17.89 1.18 -11.79
CA ASN A 22 -18.67 1.57 -10.60
C ASN A 22 -18.70 3.07 -10.26
N GLY A 23 -18.06 3.96 -11.04
CA GLY A 23 -18.26 5.42 -10.87
C GLY A 23 -17.83 6.01 -9.52
N ASP A 24 -17.22 5.22 -8.62
CA ASP A 24 -16.71 5.67 -7.32
C ASP A 24 -15.50 6.62 -7.45
N VAL A 25 -14.92 6.71 -8.66
CA VAL A 25 -13.92 7.71 -9.03
C VAL A 25 -14.52 8.61 -10.12
N GLU A 26 -15.28 9.63 -9.70
CA GLU A 26 -15.48 10.80 -10.57
C GLU A 26 -14.14 11.53 -10.68
N PHE A 27 -13.40 11.32 -11.78
CA PHE A 27 -12.36 12.27 -12.18
C PHE A 27 -13.03 13.57 -12.61
N LYS A 28 -13.46 14.38 -11.63
CA LYS A 28 -13.77 15.77 -11.90
C LYS A 28 -12.46 16.42 -12.29
N GLN A 29 -12.37 16.80 -13.56
CA GLN A 29 -11.40 17.78 -14.01
C GLN A 29 -11.69 19.06 -13.22
N VAL A 30 -11.00 19.23 -12.10
CA VAL A 30 -11.03 20.50 -11.37
C VAL A 30 -10.15 21.44 -12.19
N ILE A 31 -10.77 22.09 -13.17
CA ILE A 31 -10.20 23.27 -13.79
C ILE A 31 -10.25 24.34 -12.71
N VAL A 32 -9.16 24.48 -11.95
CA VAL A 32 -8.98 25.66 -11.11
C VAL A 32 -8.79 26.81 -12.09
N GLU A 33 -9.83 27.64 -12.27
CA GLU A 33 -9.70 28.93 -12.94
C GLU A 33 -8.81 29.80 -12.06
N ALA A 34 -7.49 29.65 -12.21
CA ALA A 34 -6.53 30.57 -11.64
C ALA A 34 -6.52 31.85 -12.47
N GLU A 35 -6.75 32.99 -11.82
CA GLU A 35 -6.63 34.30 -12.46
C GLU A 35 -5.20 34.45 -13.01
N PRO A 36 -4.99 34.95 -14.24
CA PRO A 36 -3.68 35.03 -14.88
C PRO A 36 -2.60 35.70 -14.04
N ASP A 37 -2.98 36.60 -13.15
CA ASP A 37 -2.08 37.36 -12.28
C ASP A 37 -1.55 36.54 -11.09
N GLU A 38 -2.19 35.43 -10.71
CA GLU A 38 -1.69 34.51 -9.68
C GLU A 38 -0.59 33.56 -10.21
N ILE A 39 -0.57 33.33 -11.54
CA ILE A 39 0.36 32.41 -12.20
C ILE A 39 1.73 33.07 -12.43
N VAL A 40 1.78 34.41 -12.52
CA VAL A 40 2.98 35.13 -12.96
C VAL A 40 4.06 35.24 -11.87
N HIS A 41 3.71 35.07 -10.58
CA HIS A 41 4.66 35.18 -9.46
C HIS A 41 4.47 34.05 -8.42
N GLY A 42 4.35 32.80 -8.87
CA GLY A 42 4.47 31.65 -7.98
C GLY A 42 5.86 31.61 -7.36
N ASP A 43 5.95 31.92 -6.06
CA ASP A 43 7.20 31.86 -5.30
C ASP A 43 7.77 30.43 -5.37
N THR A 44 8.82 30.25 -6.18
CA THR A 44 9.42 28.93 -6.43
C THR A 44 10.02 28.35 -5.14
N SER A 45 10.24 29.20 -4.14
CA SER A 45 10.68 28.82 -2.80
C SER A 45 9.62 28.01 -2.08
N ALA A 46 8.35 28.48 -2.09
CA ALA A 46 7.24 27.81 -1.44
C ALA A 46 6.91 26.47 -2.09
N ALA A 47 6.93 26.39 -3.43
CA ALA A 47 6.73 25.13 -4.13
C ALA A 47 7.86 24.12 -3.92
N ASN A 48 9.11 24.61 -3.77
CA ASN A 48 10.24 23.75 -3.38
C ASN A 48 10.10 23.29 -1.93
N GLU A 49 9.64 24.13 -1.00
CA GLU A 49 9.37 23.73 0.39
C GLU A 49 8.26 22.69 0.45
N ASP A 50 7.15 22.86 -0.29
CA ASP A 50 6.06 21.89 -0.40
C ASP A 50 6.54 20.56 -1.03
N PHE A 51 7.41 20.62 -2.04
CA PHE A 51 8.02 19.43 -2.63
C PHE A 51 9.03 18.75 -1.70
N MET A 52 9.78 19.53 -0.92
CA MET A 52 10.67 18.98 0.10
C MET A 52 9.86 18.35 1.25
N GLU A 53 8.75 18.96 1.65
CA GLU A 53 7.81 18.35 2.60
C GLU A 53 7.25 17.04 2.02
N PHE A 54 6.92 17.01 0.73
CA PHE A 54 6.52 15.79 -0.01
C PHE A 54 7.61 14.70 -0.04
N LEU A 55 8.89 15.09 -0.17
CA LEU A 55 10.03 14.17 -0.14
C LEU A 55 10.42 13.69 1.27
N THR A 56 9.94 14.35 2.34
CA THR A 56 10.30 13.97 3.70
C THR A 56 9.45 12.81 4.24
N PRO A 57 10.03 11.87 5.01
CA PRO A 57 9.45 10.54 5.25
C PRO A 57 8.19 10.50 6.12
N LYS A 58 7.64 11.65 6.56
CA LYS A 58 6.61 11.71 7.59
C LYS A 58 5.18 11.82 7.08
N ARG A 59 4.94 11.98 5.78
CA ARG A 59 3.59 12.05 5.22
C ARG A 59 3.51 11.49 3.80
N SER A 60 3.49 10.16 3.69
CA SER A 60 3.05 9.41 2.50
C SER A 60 1.58 9.65 2.10
N HIS A 61 0.85 10.53 2.80
CA HIS A 61 -0.60 10.72 2.61
C HIS A 61 -0.98 11.93 1.76
N LEU A 62 -0.02 12.58 1.10
CA LEU A 62 -0.30 13.77 0.29
C LEU A 62 -0.54 13.38 -1.19
N HIS A 63 -1.74 12.89 -1.51
CA HIS A 63 -2.13 12.61 -2.90
C HIS A 63 -3.28 13.47 -3.42
N SER A 64 -3.18 13.76 -4.72
CA SER A 64 -4.00 14.64 -5.56
C SER A 64 -4.03 16.12 -5.15
N SER A 65 -4.40 16.48 -3.93
CA SER A 65 -4.64 17.90 -3.57
C SER A 65 -3.37 18.77 -3.53
N ALA A 66 -2.31 18.29 -2.88
CA ALA A 66 -1.02 18.99 -2.90
C ALA A 66 -0.30 18.82 -4.24
N TYR A 67 -0.45 17.67 -4.89
CA TYR A 67 0.03 17.44 -6.24
C TYR A 67 -0.55 18.47 -7.24
N LEU A 68 -1.87 18.70 -7.21
CA LEU A 68 -2.54 19.71 -8.02
C LEU A 68 -2.00 21.11 -7.72
N ARG A 69 -1.84 21.44 -6.43
CA ARG A 69 -1.26 22.73 -6.01
C ARG A 69 0.17 22.91 -6.51
N ILE A 70 1.03 21.91 -6.37
CA ILE A 70 2.42 21.95 -6.84
C ILE A 70 2.46 22.12 -8.37
N CYS A 71 1.61 21.40 -9.12
CA CYS A 71 1.49 21.56 -10.58
C CYS A 71 0.97 22.95 -10.99
N ILE A 72 0.09 23.57 -10.20
CA ILE A 72 -0.41 24.93 -10.44
C ILE A 72 0.67 25.99 -10.15
N TYR A 73 1.51 25.80 -9.13
CA TYR A 73 2.50 26.81 -8.70
C TYR A 73 3.86 26.69 -9.40
N LEU A 74 4.26 25.52 -9.90
CA LEU A 74 5.47 25.43 -10.72
C LEU A 74 5.19 26.01 -12.10
N SER A 75 5.84 27.11 -12.46
CA SER A 75 6.21 27.30 -13.86
C SER A 75 7.09 26.10 -14.27
N MET A 76 6.53 25.15 -15.00
CA MET A 76 6.86 23.73 -14.84
C MET A 76 8.23 23.25 -15.36
N SER A 77 8.93 23.96 -16.24
CA SER A 77 10.24 23.46 -16.71
C SER A 77 11.42 23.88 -15.80
N PRO A 78 11.60 25.17 -15.45
CA PRO A 78 12.78 25.61 -14.70
C PRO A 78 12.85 25.08 -13.26
N ALA A 79 11.70 24.80 -12.64
CA ALA A 79 11.67 24.27 -11.28
C ALA A 79 12.06 22.79 -11.22
N PHE A 80 11.63 21.98 -12.20
CA PHE A 80 12.10 20.60 -12.32
C PHE A 80 13.59 20.52 -12.67
N GLU A 81 14.09 21.41 -13.55
CA GLU A 81 15.52 21.52 -13.82
C GLU A 81 16.33 21.79 -12.55
N ARG A 82 15.88 22.73 -11.70
CA ARG A 82 16.52 23.00 -10.41
C ARG A 82 16.46 21.81 -9.44
N LEU A 83 15.37 21.05 -9.42
CA LEU A 83 15.25 19.84 -8.60
C LEU A 83 16.20 18.74 -9.09
N LEU A 84 16.35 18.59 -10.41
CA LEU A 84 17.29 17.66 -11.03
C LEU A 84 18.74 18.05 -10.73
N GLU A 85 19.07 19.33 -10.80
CA GLU A 85 20.40 19.85 -10.44
C GLU A 85 20.73 19.59 -8.97
N LYS A 86 19.75 19.73 -8.06
CA LYS A 86 19.91 19.47 -6.62
C LYS A 86 19.80 18.00 -6.23
N LEU A 87 19.42 17.11 -7.15
CA LEU A 87 19.20 15.70 -6.84
C LEU A 87 20.39 15.01 -6.14
N PRO A 88 21.67 15.26 -6.51
CA PRO A 88 22.80 14.67 -5.79
C PRO A 88 22.84 15.04 -4.30
N ASP A 89 22.44 16.27 -3.95
CA ASP A 89 22.37 16.72 -2.56
C ASP A 89 21.13 16.14 -1.86
N LEU A 90 19.98 16.09 -2.56
CA LEU A 90 18.73 15.51 -2.02
C LEU A 90 18.88 14.03 -1.66
N VAL A 91 19.67 13.28 -2.42
CA VAL A 91 19.95 11.86 -2.16
C VAL A 91 20.74 11.66 -0.85
N LEU A 92 21.48 12.68 -0.39
CA LEU A 92 22.19 12.60 0.89
C LEU A 92 21.24 12.54 2.08
N ASP A 93 20.13 13.28 2.00
CA ASP A 93 19.12 13.34 3.06
C ASP A 93 18.02 12.29 2.87
N THR A 94 17.65 11.99 1.63
CA THR A 94 16.61 11.03 1.26
C THR A 94 17.14 10.07 0.18
N PRO A 95 17.58 8.84 0.53
CA PRO A 95 18.21 7.93 -0.44
C PRO A 95 17.30 7.56 -1.62
N ASP A 96 15.98 7.60 -1.44
CA ASP A 96 14.99 7.33 -2.48
C ASP A 96 14.58 8.57 -3.31
N ALA A 97 15.20 9.73 -3.09
CA ALA A 97 14.83 11.00 -3.75
C ALA A 97 14.79 10.88 -5.29
N ALA A 98 15.72 10.13 -5.88
CA ALA A 98 15.77 9.93 -7.33
C ALA A 98 14.54 9.15 -7.84
N THR A 99 14.10 8.15 -7.08
CA THR A 99 12.89 7.38 -7.40
C THR A 99 11.64 8.25 -7.25
N LEU A 100 11.53 8.98 -6.13
CA LEU A 100 10.39 9.86 -5.87
C LEU A 100 10.26 10.98 -6.91
N LEU A 101 11.36 11.64 -7.28
CA LEU A 101 11.36 12.68 -8.31
C LEU A 101 11.02 12.10 -9.70
N SER A 102 11.54 10.92 -10.04
CA SER A 102 11.20 10.26 -11.31
C SER A 102 9.72 9.90 -11.41
N ASN A 103 9.15 9.42 -10.30
CA ASN A 103 7.74 9.11 -10.14
C ASN A 103 6.86 10.37 -10.28
N PHE A 104 7.29 11.47 -9.66
CA PHE A 104 6.64 12.78 -9.79
C PHE A 104 6.64 13.29 -11.23
N ILE A 105 7.78 13.25 -11.91
CA ILE A 105 7.88 13.64 -13.33
C ILE A 105 6.99 12.77 -14.20
N ALA A 106 7.00 11.45 -14.01
CA ALA A 106 6.16 10.53 -14.78
C ALA A 106 4.66 10.87 -14.61
N ARG A 107 4.22 11.19 -13.39
CA ARG A 107 2.83 11.62 -13.14
C ARG A 107 2.52 12.96 -13.79
N CYS A 108 3.41 13.96 -13.68
CA CYS A 108 3.22 15.25 -14.34
C CYS A 108 3.20 15.17 -15.87
N VAL A 109 3.98 14.26 -16.48
CA VAL A 109 3.92 14.02 -17.93
C VAL A 109 2.60 13.34 -18.32
N ALA A 110 2.14 12.37 -17.54
CA ALA A 110 0.90 11.65 -17.82
C ALA A 110 -0.37 12.50 -17.62
N ASP A 111 -0.34 13.45 -16.68
CA ASP A 111 -1.42 14.42 -16.46
C ASP A 111 -1.28 15.67 -17.35
N ASP A 112 -0.48 15.62 -18.43
CA ASP A 112 -0.23 16.71 -19.40
C ASP A 112 0.29 18.04 -18.79
N CYS A 113 0.85 17.98 -17.59
CA CYS A 113 1.43 19.12 -16.90
C CYS A 113 2.88 19.39 -17.38
N LEU A 114 3.64 18.34 -17.75
CA LEU A 114 4.98 18.45 -18.34
C LEU A 114 5.07 17.93 -19.78
N PRO A 115 5.89 18.56 -20.64
CA PRO A 115 6.21 17.98 -21.94
C PRO A 115 7.07 16.70 -21.77
N PRO A 116 6.87 15.65 -22.60
CA PRO A 116 7.59 14.38 -22.50
C PRO A 116 9.13 14.51 -22.59
N LYS A 117 9.62 15.60 -23.19
CA LYS A 117 11.05 15.88 -23.41
C LYS A 117 11.85 16.08 -22.11
N LEU A 118 11.19 16.33 -20.99
CA LEU A 118 11.82 16.51 -19.67
C LEU A 118 11.82 15.22 -18.83
N SER A 119 11.45 14.08 -19.43
CA SER A 119 11.46 12.80 -18.73
C SER A 119 12.89 12.30 -18.48
N ILE A 120 13.18 11.90 -17.24
CA ILE A 120 14.40 11.17 -16.89
C ILE A 120 14.25 9.73 -17.37
N HIS A 121 15.34 9.03 -17.63
CA HIS A 121 15.36 7.62 -18.07
C HIS A 121 14.43 6.65 -17.31
N ARG A 122 14.26 6.85 -15.99
CA ARG A 122 13.32 6.05 -15.18
C ARG A 122 11.85 6.46 -15.39
N ALA A 123 11.58 7.75 -15.56
CA ALA A 123 10.26 8.25 -15.95
C ALA A 123 9.90 7.80 -17.38
N GLU A 124 10.85 7.83 -18.33
CA GLU A 124 10.68 7.26 -19.67
C GLU A 124 10.28 5.79 -19.62
N THR A 125 10.96 5.01 -18.77
CA THR A 125 10.64 3.59 -18.58
C THR A 125 9.21 3.41 -18.06
N LEU A 126 8.78 4.19 -17.07
CA LEU A 126 7.41 4.15 -16.53
C LEU A 126 6.36 4.58 -17.56
N LEU A 127 6.64 5.61 -18.34
CA LEU A 127 5.76 6.16 -19.38
C LEU A 127 5.65 5.25 -20.61
N SER A 128 6.70 4.47 -20.93
CA SER A 128 6.75 3.57 -22.09
C SER A 128 6.02 2.23 -21.90
N MET A 129 5.56 1.93 -20.68
CA MET A 129 4.83 0.70 -20.39
C MET A 129 3.39 0.79 -20.89
N LYS A 130 2.91 -0.23 -21.61
CA LYS A 130 1.61 -0.25 -22.32
C LYS A 130 0.37 -0.02 -21.44
N GLN A 131 0.45 -0.20 -20.12
CA GLN A 131 -0.58 0.16 -19.12
C GLN A 131 -0.13 1.32 -18.18
N GLY A 132 0.66 2.27 -18.69
CA GLY A 132 1.29 3.34 -17.91
C GLY A 132 0.32 4.09 -17.00
N LEU A 133 -0.90 4.41 -17.48
CA LEU A 133 -1.88 5.18 -16.70
C LEU A 133 -2.45 4.43 -15.49
N VAL A 134 -2.77 3.13 -15.62
CA VAL A 134 -3.32 2.30 -14.53
C VAL A 134 -2.28 2.04 -13.43
N ARG A 135 -0.98 2.13 -13.76
CA ARG A 135 0.11 2.00 -12.79
C ARG A 135 0.47 3.31 -12.09
N LEU A 136 0.04 4.47 -12.60
CA LEU A 136 0.28 5.75 -11.91
C LEU A 136 -0.45 5.86 -10.57
N ASP A 137 -1.50 5.07 -10.34
CA ASP A 137 -2.26 5.11 -9.08
C ASP A 137 -1.49 4.49 -7.90
N ASN A 138 -0.49 3.64 -8.20
CA ASN A 138 0.38 2.99 -7.23
C ASN A 138 1.80 3.55 -7.23
N ILE A 139 2.08 4.61 -8.00
CA ILE A 139 3.42 5.22 -8.10
C ILE A 139 3.93 5.75 -6.76
N TRP A 140 3.01 6.05 -5.86
CA TRP A 140 3.32 6.55 -4.54
C TRP A 140 3.28 5.49 -3.43
N GLY A 141 3.05 4.23 -3.80
CA GLY A 141 2.88 3.11 -2.86
C GLY A 141 1.51 2.46 -2.98
N VAL A 142 1.38 1.24 -2.44
CA VAL A 142 0.14 0.45 -2.46
C VAL A 142 -0.65 0.54 -1.14
N GLY A 143 -0.03 1.06 -0.08
CA GLY A 143 -0.64 1.24 1.24
C GLY A 143 -1.41 2.55 1.43
N GLY A 144 -1.83 2.78 2.68
CA GLY A 144 -2.47 4.00 3.18
C GLY A 144 -3.98 3.89 3.39
N GLY A 145 -4.49 4.61 4.39
CA GLY A 145 -5.90 4.54 4.81
C GLY A 145 -6.94 5.08 3.82
N ILE A 146 -6.51 5.67 2.69
CA ILE A 146 -7.39 6.15 1.60
C ILE A 146 -7.68 5.00 0.61
N ARG A 147 -6.88 3.93 0.62
CA ARG A 147 -7.09 2.79 -0.26
C ARG A 147 -8.44 2.12 0.05
N PRO A 148 -9.18 1.68 -0.98
CA PRO A 148 -10.43 0.95 -0.76
C PRO A 148 -10.18 -0.26 0.14
N VAL A 149 -11.07 -0.48 1.11
CA VAL A 149 -10.97 -1.60 2.07
C VAL A 149 -10.75 -2.94 1.37
N LYS A 150 -11.49 -3.20 0.28
CA LYS A 150 -11.32 -4.41 -0.56
C LYS A 150 -9.90 -4.56 -1.11
N SER A 151 -9.24 -3.47 -1.47
CA SER A 151 -7.85 -3.49 -1.98
C SER A 151 -6.87 -3.83 -0.85
N LEU A 152 -7.08 -3.27 0.35
CA LEU A 152 -6.26 -3.59 1.53
C LEU A 152 -6.38 -5.06 1.94
N ILE A 153 -7.61 -5.60 1.95
CA ILE A 153 -7.86 -7.03 2.20
C ILE A 153 -7.13 -7.88 1.16
N ARG A 154 -7.24 -7.53 -0.13
CA ARG A 154 -6.53 -8.25 -1.19
C ARG A 154 -5.01 -8.23 -1.00
N GLN A 155 -4.44 -7.10 -0.60
CA GLN A 155 -3.01 -7.00 -0.29
C GLN A 155 -2.62 -7.88 0.91
N ILE A 156 -3.44 -7.91 1.96
CA ILE A 156 -3.29 -8.83 3.10
C ILE A 156 -3.29 -10.28 2.63
N GLN A 157 -4.24 -10.68 1.81
CA GLN A 157 -4.33 -12.05 1.32
C GLN A 157 -3.14 -12.43 0.43
N LEU A 158 -2.67 -11.51 -0.41
CA LEU A 158 -1.48 -11.73 -1.25
C LEU A 158 -0.22 -11.88 -0.40
N LEU A 159 0.01 -11.00 0.58
CA LEU A 159 1.22 -11.07 1.41
C LEU A 159 1.26 -12.36 2.25
N LEU A 160 0.11 -12.85 2.74
CA LEU A 160 0.02 -14.12 3.46
C LEU A 160 0.34 -15.30 2.55
N LYS A 161 -0.19 -15.32 1.32
CA LYS A 161 0.10 -16.37 0.33
C LYS A 161 1.56 -16.37 -0.10
N GLU A 162 2.14 -15.20 -0.32
CA GLU A 162 3.56 -15.03 -0.64
C GLU A 162 4.45 -15.51 0.52
N TYR A 163 4.11 -15.16 1.76
CA TYR A 163 4.80 -15.67 2.93
C TYR A 163 4.73 -17.20 3.03
N LEU A 164 3.57 -17.81 2.84
CA LEU A 164 3.43 -19.28 2.88
C LEU A 164 4.21 -19.99 1.76
N THR A 165 4.46 -19.30 0.64
CA THR A 165 5.21 -19.85 -0.49
C THR A 165 6.72 -19.67 -0.32
N SER A 166 7.14 -18.50 0.18
CA SER A 166 8.55 -18.12 0.30
C SER A 166 9.18 -18.52 1.63
N GLY A 167 8.41 -18.54 2.73
CA GLY A 167 8.90 -18.66 4.10
C GLY A 167 9.61 -17.41 4.63
N GLU A 168 9.67 -16.31 3.86
CA GLU A 168 10.44 -15.11 4.17
C GLU A 168 9.68 -14.19 5.14
N LEU A 169 9.82 -14.47 6.43
CA LEU A 169 9.11 -13.75 7.49
C LEU A 169 9.51 -12.27 7.59
N ALA A 170 10.78 -11.95 7.35
CA ALA A 170 11.26 -10.57 7.36
C ALA A 170 10.59 -9.72 6.27
N GLU A 171 10.39 -10.32 5.09
CA GLU A 171 9.72 -9.69 3.97
C GLU A 171 8.24 -9.48 4.26
N ALA A 172 7.56 -10.49 4.80
CA ALA A 172 6.16 -10.38 5.19
C ALA A 172 5.93 -9.25 6.20
N MET A 173 6.82 -9.12 7.19
CA MET A 173 6.78 -8.02 8.17
C MET A 173 7.06 -6.65 7.53
N ARG A 174 7.86 -6.59 6.47
CA ARG A 174 8.06 -5.36 5.70
C ARG A 174 6.79 -4.99 4.96
N CYS A 175 6.19 -5.93 4.22
CA CYS A 175 4.94 -5.72 3.50
C CYS A 175 3.81 -5.22 4.41
N VAL A 176 3.68 -5.77 5.63
CA VAL A 176 2.68 -5.27 6.61
C VAL A 176 2.92 -3.81 6.99
N ARG A 177 4.18 -3.37 7.16
CA ARG A 177 4.49 -1.97 7.45
C ARG A 177 4.19 -1.07 6.26
N ASP A 178 4.49 -1.55 5.06
CA ASP A 178 4.25 -0.83 3.80
C ASP A 178 2.74 -0.65 3.51
N LEU A 179 1.85 -1.39 4.18
CA LEU A 179 0.41 -1.14 4.14
C LEU A 179 0.01 0.17 4.82
N GLU A 180 0.77 0.66 5.80
CA GLU A 180 0.55 1.94 6.51
C GLU A 180 -0.86 2.12 7.10
N VAL A 181 -1.49 1.04 7.56
CA VAL A 181 -2.87 1.05 8.11
C VAL A 181 -2.97 0.36 9.48
N PRO A 182 -2.34 0.91 10.55
CA PRO A 182 -2.29 0.28 11.87
C PRO A 182 -3.68 0.02 12.48
N HIS A 183 -4.66 0.88 12.19
CA HIS A 183 -6.04 0.69 12.66
C HIS A 183 -6.76 -0.47 11.95
N PHE A 184 -6.24 -0.94 10.82
CA PHE A 184 -6.80 -2.04 10.03
C PHE A 184 -6.10 -3.39 10.31
N HIS A 185 -5.17 -3.44 11.27
CA HIS A 185 -4.47 -4.69 11.62
C HIS A 185 -5.39 -5.77 12.23
N HIS A 186 -6.59 -5.42 12.67
CA HIS A 186 -7.58 -6.42 13.10
C HIS A 186 -7.99 -7.34 11.94
N GLU A 187 -8.11 -6.78 10.74
CA GLU A 187 -8.37 -7.56 9.52
C GLU A 187 -7.20 -8.48 9.18
N LEU A 188 -5.95 -8.01 9.37
CA LEU A 188 -4.77 -8.85 9.18
C LEU A 188 -4.78 -10.06 10.11
N VAL A 189 -5.16 -9.89 11.38
CA VAL A 189 -5.31 -10.99 12.34
C VAL A 189 -6.44 -11.92 11.90
N TYR A 190 -7.59 -11.38 11.53
CA TYR A 190 -8.75 -12.13 11.04
C TYR A 190 -8.40 -13.00 9.82
N GLU A 191 -7.85 -12.42 8.76
CA GLU A 191 -7.48 -13.12 7.53
C GLU A 191 -6.40 -14.19 7.79
N THR A 192 -5.47 -13.92 8.71
CA THR A 192 -4.44 -14.91 9.10
C THR A 192 -5.05 -16.12 9.79
N VAL A 193 -5.97 -15.90 10.73
CA VAL A 193 -6.66 -16.99 11.43
C VAL A 193 -7.56 -17.74 10.46
N LEU A 194 -8.35 -17.03 9.65
CA LEU A 194 -9.25 -17.63 8.67
C LEU A 194 -8.49 -18.55 7.71
N LEU A 195 -7.35 -18.09 7.17
CA LEU A 195 -6.51 -18.90 6.27
C LEU A 195 -5.97 -20.17 6.96
N ALA A 196 -5.64 -20.10 8.26
CA ALA A 196 -5.23 -21.27 9.03
C ALA A 196 -6.37 -22.29 9.18
N LEU A 197 -7.61 -21.81 9.35
CA LEU A 197 -8.79 -22.67 9.49
C LEU A 197 -9.18 -23.31 8.15
N GLU A 198 -9.11 -22.57 7.05
CA GLU A 198 -9.53 -23.06 5.72
C GLU A 198 -8.58 -24.11 5.14
N THR A 199 -7.26 -23.97 5.38
CA THR A 199 -6.25 -24.84 4.77
C THR A 199 -6.09 -26.19 5.48
N VAL A 200 -6.49 -26.29 6.76
CA VAL A 200 -6.43 -27.50 7.60
C VAL A 200 -5.10 -28.25 7.45
N ASN A 201 -3.98 -27.51 7.46
CA ASN A 201 -2.64 -28.07 7.26
C ASN A 201 -1.72 -27.63 8.41
N SER A 202 -1.21 -28.59 9.17
CA SER A 202 -0.38 -28.33 10.37
C SER A 202 0.88 -27.50 10.08
N SER A 203 1.48 -27.63 8.88
CA SER A 203 2.63 -26.81 8.48
C SER A 203 2.24 -25.36 8.19
N VAL A 204 1.09 -25.15 7.55
CA VAL A 204 0.54 -23.81 7.29
C VAL A 204 0.15 -23.13 8.60
N GLU A 205 -0.54 -23.85 9.49
CA GLU A 205 -0.86 -23.37 10.84
C GLU A 205 0.41 -22.95 11.61
N GLU A 206 1.48 -23.75 11.56
CA GLU A 206 2.74 -23.43 12.23
C GLU A 206 3.37 -22.15 11.67
N GLN A 207 3.34 -21.96 10.35
CA GLN A 207 3.85 -20.75 9.71
C GLN A 207 3.02 -19.52 10.05
N LEU A 208 1.69 -19.61 10.00
CA LEU A 208 0.78 -18.49 10.32
C LEU A 208 0.83 -18.14 11.81
N CYS A 209 0.94 -19.14 12.69
CA CYS A 209 1.18 -18.91 14.12
C CYS A 209 2.53 -18.21 14.36
N THR A 210 3.58 -18.58 13.62
CA THR A 210 4.87 -17.88 13.66
C THR A 210 4.75 -16.43 13.17
N PHE A 211 3.97 -16.18 12.13
CA PHE A 211 3.67 -14.84 11.64
C PHE A 211 2.97 -13.97 12.69
N LEU A 212 1.91 -14.47 13.33
CA LEU A 212 1.22 -13.78 14.43
C LEU A 212 2.14 -13.51 15.63
N THR A 213 3.02 -14.48 15.95
CA THR A 213 4.03 -14.33 17.01
C THR A 213 4.96 -13.16 16.71
N GLU A 214 5.43 -13.05 15.48
CA GLU A 214 6.32 -11.95 15.06
C GLU A 214 5.61 -10.60 14.98
N LEU A 215 4.35 -10.55 14.53
CA LEU A 215 3.54 -9.33 14.57
C LEU A 215 3.46 -8.76 16.00
N ARG A 216 3.22 -9.65 16.98
CA ARG A 216 3.19 -9.29 18.39
C ARG A 216 4.58 -8.89 18.92
N ARG A 217 5.62 -9.69 18.61
CA ARG A 217 6.99 -9.44 19.08
C ARG A 217 7.54 -8.10 18.57
N CYS A 218 7.22 -7.75 17.32
CA CYS A 218 7.58 -6.48 16.71
C CYS A 218 6.65 -5.32 17.11
N VAL A 219 5.60 -5.58 17.89
CA VAL A 219 4.58 -4.60 18.30
C VAL A 219 3.90 -3.93 17.09
N ILE A 220 3.84 -4.64 15.95
CA ILE A 220 3.01 -4.25 14.81
C ILE A 220 1.54 -4.39 15.20
N VAL A 221 1.23 -5.49 15.89
CA VAL A 221 -0.04 -5.70 16.58
C VAL A 221 0.25 -5.72 18.08
N THR A 222 -0.36 -4.79 18.83
CA THR A 222 -0.15 -4.74 20.28
C THR A 222 -0.76 -5.97 20.96
N PRO A 223 -0.24 -6.42 22.12
CA PRO A 223 -0.84 -7.53 22.86
C PRO A 223 -2.33 -7.35 23.13
N ASP A 224 -2.76 -6.14 23.52
CA ASP A 224 -4.17 -5.84 23.81
C ASP A 224 -5.04 -5.91 22.56
N GLN A 225 -4.52 -5.46 21.41
CA GLN A 225 -5.20 -5.60 20.13
C GLN A 225 -5.31 -7.06 19.72
N MET A 226 -4.21 -7.84 19.82
CA MET A 226 -4.22 -9.27 19.49
C MET A 226 -5.24 -10.03 20.33
N ASP A 227 -5.28 -9.78 21.64
CA ASP A 227 -6.21 -10.47 22.55
C ASP A 227 -7.68 -10.12 22.22
N ARG A 228 -7.96 -8.85 21.91
CA ARG A 228 -9.30 -8.42 21.52
C ARG A 228 -9.72 -9.04 20.19
N ASP A 229 -8.88 -8.90 19.16
CA ASP A 229 -9.19 -9.38 17.81
C ASP A 229 -9.38 -10.91 17.80
N MET A 230 -8.55 -11.65 18.55
CA MET A 230 -8.73 -13.10 18.76
C MET A 230 -10.03 -13.45 19.49
N SER A 231 -10.43 -12.64 20.47
CA SER A 231 -11.68 -12.85 21.22
C SER A 231 -12.90 -12.64 20.34
N ASP A 232 -12.84 -11.72 19.38
CA ASP A 232 -13.94 -11.40 18.48
C ASP A 232 -14.09 -12.51 17.42
N ILE A 233 -12.99 -13.03 16.88
CA ILE A 233 -13.01 -14.16 15.92
C ILE A 233 -13.71 -15.40 16.49
N VAL A 234 -13.50 -15.70 17.77
CA VAL A 234 -14.16 -16.83 18.45
C VAL A 234 -15.69 -16.68 18.45
N LEU A 235 -16.21 -15.45 18.46
CA LEU A 235 -17.65 -15.20 18.39
C LEU A 235 -18.20 -15.35 16.96
N ASP A 236 -17.40 -14.98 15.96
CA ASP A 236 -17.83 -14.88 14.57
C ASP A 236 -17.81 -16.22 13.82
N VAL A 237 -16.95 -17.17 14.23
CA VAL A 237 -16.76 -18.46 13.53
C VAL A 237 -17.19 -19.68 14.38
N PRO A 238 -18.48 -19.79 14.77
CA PRO A 238 -18.93 -20.86 15.66
C PRO A 238 -18.97 -22.25 15.01
N LEU A 239 -18.91 -22.33 13.69
CA LEU A 239 -18.96 -23.62 12.97
C LEU A 239 -17.58 -24.28 12.84
N ALA A 240 -16.49 -23.56 13.11
CA ALA A 240 -15.10 -24.05 12.98
C ALA A 240 -14.41 -24.29 14.32
N TYR A 241 -15.16 -24.40 15.42
CA TYR A 241 -14.63 -24.40 16.78
C TYR A 241 -13.49 -25.39 17.04
N ILE A 242 -13.57 -26.63 16.51
CA ILE A 242 -12.50 -27.62 16.70
C ILE A 242 -11.19 -27.17 16.04
N MET A 243 -11.28 -26.59 14.84
CA MET A 243 -10.11 -26.09 14.12
C MET A 243 -9.55 -24.84 14.78
N LEU A 244 -10.44 -23.97 15.26
CA LEU A 244 -10.08 -22.74 15.96
C LEU A 244 -9.40 -23.04 17.29
N ASP A 245 -9.96 -23.93 18.11
CA ASP A 245 -9.40 -24.33 19.39
C ASP A 245 -7.97 -24.89 19.22
N ARG A 246 -7.78 -25.82 18.29
CA ARG A 246 -6.45 -26.36 17.95
C ARG A 246 -5.46 -25.27 17.53
N PHE A 247 -5.88 -24.32 16.69
CA PHE A 247 -5.01 -23.24 16.24
C PHE A 247 -4.68 -22.24 17.35
N MET A 248 -5.65 -21.95 18.21
CA MET A 248 -5.49 -21.08 19.36
C MET A 248 -4.59 -21.69 20.44
N GLU A 249 -4.70 -22.99 20.70
CA GLU A 249 -3.77 -23.72 21.59
C GLU A 249 -2.33 -23.60 21.07
N ARG A 250 -2.14 -23.75 19.76
CA ARG A 250 -0.82 -23.54 19.12
C ARG A 250 -0.31 -22.10 19.33
N CYS A 251 -1.18 -21.10 19.18
CA CYS A 251 -0.83 -19.70 19.45
C CYS A 251 -0.42 -19.51 20.91
N GLN A 252 -1.18 -20.07 21.86
CA GLN A 252 -0.91 -20.00 23.29
C GLN A 252 0.46 -20.56 23.68
N HIS A 253 0.93 -21.60 22.96
CA HIS A 253 2.27 -22.15 23.15
C HIS A 253 3.40 -21.23 22.68
N LYS A 254 3.16 -20.39 21.66
CA LYS A 254 4.18 -19.46 21.13
C LYS A 254 4.15 -18.10 21.83
N PHE A 255 2.95 -17.61 22.13
CA PHE A 255 2.77 -16.30 22.73
C PHE A 255 1.56 -16.35 23.66
N ARG A 256 1.71 -15.82 24.89
CA ARG A 256 0.63 -15.83 25.89
C ARG A 256 -0.52 -14.93 25.46
N LEU A 257 -1.66 -15.50 25.12
CA LEU A 257 -2.94 -14.80 25.02
C LEU A 257 -3.48 -14.51 26.42
N GLY A 258 -4.27 -13.44 26.55
CA GLY A 258 -4.92 -13.07 27.80
C GLY A 258 -5.96 -14.10 28.25
N ASP A 259 -6.16 -14.21 29.57
CA ASP A 259 -7.13 -15.13 30.19
C ASP A 259 -8.57 -14.94 29.68
N ALA A 260 -8.92 -13.73 29.25
CA ALA A 260 -10.22 -13.42 28.69
C ALA A 260 -10.48 -14.14 27.35
N VAL A 261 -9.44 -14.28 26.53
CA VAL A 261 -9.51 -14.99 25.24
C VAL A 261 -9.72 -16.48 25.49
N LEU A 262 -8.89 -17.06 26.37
CA LEU A 262 -8.91 -18.49 26.70
C LEU A 262 -10.25 -18.92 27.32
N LYS A 263 -10.86 -18.09 28.17
CA LYS A 263 -12.18 -18.37 28.76
C LYS A 263 -13.33 -18.39 27.76
N ARG A 264 -13.15 -17.75 26.60
CA ARG A 264 -14.15 -17.71 25.53
C ARG A 264 -13.96 -18.84 24.52
N MET A 265 -12.81 -19.51 24.54
CA MET A 265 -12.58 -20.69 23.71
C MET A 265 -13.57 -21.80 24.13
N PRO A 266 -14.28 -22.41 23.18
CA PRO A 266 -15.13 -23.55 23.47
C PRO A 266 -14.28 -24.74 23.85
N THR A 267 -14.66 -25.41 24.95
CA THR A 267 -14.11 -26.69 25.41
C THR A 267 -14.82 -27.89 24.79
#